data_AF-A0AA37L7T9-F1
#
_entry.id   AF-A0AA37L7T9-F1
#
_cell.length_a   1.000
_cell.length_b   1.000
_cell.length_c   1.000
_cell.angle_alpha   90.00
_cell.angle_beta   90.00
_cell.angle_gamma   90.00
#
_symmetry.space_group_name_H-M   'P 1'
#
loop_
_entity.id
_entity.type
_entity.pdbx_description
1 polymer ?
#
loop_
_entity_poly.entity_id
_entity_poly.type
_entity_poly.pdbx_seq_one_letter_code
_entity_poly.pdbx_strand_id
1 'polypeptide(L)'
;MCLAAPTNYAGFAAVRFLLGFAEGAVSPAFITITSIWYRSNEHALRTALWITMNGVAQICGSLLMYGIAKNTSLTLAPWRTLFLVCGAITSAAGVMFYLFMPNGPKDAWFLTVRQKQVLSLRMAKDREGGDKTSFSMTQLKEAALDIKTWFVFWFGVLVTMQSPVLTFQFASLVINNIGYDKYETMLYTAPSGAVQIGMLWIGVCGCMLFPRNRTLVALVLIFPPLAGNVLLMKLSTDSGWGMIAASWISSCITAVWSILLSLTASNVKGNTKRAIVNAMFFVGYCAGCIGAPQLWTKKPRYFNGVVTAIVTWCLLFVEIVLYRYLCARDNSRRNADLSEGQSTQQAHGEIILDAGGAPDSDLTDKQDKAFRYSI
;
A
#
# COMPACT_ATOMS: atom_id res chain seq x y z
N MET A 1 -3.34 -23.67 0.79
CA MET A 1 -3.61 -25.13 0.84
C MET A 1 -4.96 -25.51 0.24
N CYS A 2 -6.08 -24.96 0.73
CA CYS A 2 -7.43 -25.36 0.26
C CYS A 2 -7.70 -25.13 -1.24
N LEU A 3 -6.95 -24.25 -1.92
CA LEU A 3 -7.04 -24.03 -3.37
C LEU A 3 -6.63 -25.25 -4.22
N ALA A 4 -5.92 -26.22 -3.64
CA ALA A 4 -5.50 -27.43 -4.35
C ALA A 4 -6.58 -28.53 -4.38
N ALA A 5 -7.59 -28.45 -3.50
CA ALA A 5 -8.63 -29.46 -3.34
C ALA A 5 -9.80 -29.39 -4.36
N PRO A 6 -10.32 -28.22 -4.77
CA PRO A 6 -11.53 -28.19 -5.59
C PRO A 6 -11.28 -28.70 -7.01
N THR A 7 -12.21 -29.52 -7.48
CA THR A 7 -12.33 -30.02 -8.86
C THR A 7 -13.36 -29.24 -9.69
N ASN A 8 -14.23 -28.48 -9.02
CA ASN A 8 -15.32 -27.70 -9.63
C ASN A 8 -15.04 -26.20 -9.57
N TYR A 9 -15.46 -25.45 -10.60
CA TYR A 9 -15.28 -23.99 -10.68
C TYR A 9 -15.90 -23.25 -9.48
N ALA A 10 -17.12 -23.62 -9.08
CA ALA A 10 -17.80 -23.01 -7.94
C ALA A 10 -17.01 -23.19 -6.64
N GLY A 11 -16.45 -24.38 -6.41
CA GLY A 11 -15.59 -24.65 -5.25
C GLY A 11 -14.29 -23.86 -5.29
N PHE A 12 -13.68 -23.72 -6.47
CA PHE A 12 -12.48 -22.89 -6.65
C PHE A 12 -12.76 -21.40 -6.39
N ALA A 13 -13.90 -20.89 -6.87
CA ALA A 13 -14.32 -19.51 -6.64
C ALA A 13 -14.62 -19.24 -5.15
N ALA A 14 -15.29 -20.15 -4.46
CA ALA A 14 -15.58 -20.02 -3.03
C ALA A 14 -14.30 -19.97 -2.18
N VAL A 15 -13.33 -20.84 -2.45
CA VAL A 15 -12.05 -20.83 -1.73
C VAL A 15 -11.25 -19.55 -2.02
N ARG A 16 -11.32 -19.00 -3.25
CA ARG A 16 -10.71 -17.71 -3.58
C ARG A 16 -11.36 -16.55 -2.85
N PHE A 17 -12.68 -16.57 -2.68
CA PHE A 17 -13.38 -15.56 -1.89
C PHE A 17 -12.94 -15.59 -0.42
N LEU A 18 -12.88 -16.78 0.19
CA LEU A 18 -12.43 -16.94 1.58
C LEU A 18 -10.98 -16.51 1.77
N LEU A 19 -10.10 -16.79 0.80
CA LEU A 19 -8.72 -16.33 0.81
C LEU A 19 -8.65 -14.79 0.81
N GLY A 20 -9.40 -14.14 -0.09
CA GLY A 20 -9.45 -12.67 -0.14
C GLY A 20 -10.02 -12.05 1.14
N PHE A 21 -11.03 -12.69 1.75
CA PHE A 21 -11.58 -12.26 3.03
C PHE A 21 -10.54 -12.31 4.16
N ALA A 22 -9.75 -13.39 4.24
CA ALA A 22 -8.69 -13.51 5.23
C ALA A 22 -7.51 -12.54 4.98
N GLU A 23 -7.11 -12.34 3.72
CA GLU A 23 -6.00 -11.45 3.35
C GLU A 23 -6.37 -9.96 3.54
N GLY A 24 -7.64 -9.60 3.41
CA GLY A 24 -8.10 -8.21 3.52
C GLY A 24 -7.79 -7.55 4.88
N ALA A 25 -7.71 -8.33 5.96
CA ALA A 25 -7.40 -7.83 7.29
C ALA A 25 -5.90 -7.57 7.52
N VAL A 26 -5.02 -8.13 6.68
CA VAL A 26 -3.57 -8.16 6.91
C VAL A 26 -2.94 -6.77 6.82
N SER A 27 -3.26 -6.02 5.76
CA SER A 27 -2.71 -4.67 5.53
C SER A 27 -3.08 -3.68 6.65
N PRO A 28 -4.36 -3.51 7.04
CA PRO A 28 -4.71 -2.63 8.15
C PRO A 28 -4.15 -3.12 9.49
N ALA A 29 -4.08 -4.44 9.73
CA ALA A 29 -3.48 -4.98 10.95
C ALA A 29 -2.00 -4.60 11.08
N PHE A 30 -1.21 -4.69 10.02
CA PHE A 30 0.19 -4.26 10.05
C PHE A 30 0.34 -2.76 10.31
N ILE A 31 -0.52 -1.93 9.72
CA ILE A 31 -0.52 -0.48 10.00
C ILE A 31 -0.79 -0.22 11.48
N THR A 32 -1.82 -0.86 12.06
CA THR A 32 -2.15 -0.73 13.49
C THR A 32 -1.03 -1.23 14.39
N ILE A 33 -0.40 -2.35 14.06
CA ILE A 33 0.76 -2.85 14.81
C ILE A 33 1.89 -1.82 14.76
N THR A 34 2.19 -1.25 13.59
CA THR A 34 3.23 -0.23 13.49
C THR A 34 2.90 1.04 14.28
N SER A 35 1.62 1.41 14.41
CA SER A 35 1.21 2.57 15.21
C SER A 35 1.23 2.31 16.72
N ILE A 36 1.16 1.06 17.16
CA ILE A 36 1.24 0.70 18.59
C ILE A 36 2.70 0.69 19.08
N TRP A 37 3.64 0.26 18.24
CA TRP A 37 5.02 -0.02 18.65
C TRP A 37 6.04 1.07 18.28
N TYR A 38 5.74 1.90 17.28
CA TYR A 38 6.68 2.88 16.73
C TYR A 38 6.14 4.30 16.79
N ARG A 39 7.03 5.28 16.65
CA ARG A 39 6.65 6.71 16.61
C ARG A 39 6.16 7.12 15.23
N SER A 40 5.37 8.19 15.19
CA SER A 40 4.87 8.88 13.99
C SER A 40 5.98 9.14 12.96
N ASN A 41 7.13 9.64 13.40
CA ASN A 41 8.30 9.90 12.55
C ASN A 41 8.98 8.63 12.00
N GLU A 42 8.80 7.48 12.65
CA GLU A 42 9.40 6.19 12.27
C GLU A 42 8.47 5.35 11.40
N HIS A 43 7.17 5.68 11.37
CA HIS A 43 6.16 4.92 10.62
C HIS A 43 6.51 4.76 9.15
N ALA A 44 6.98 5.81 8.48
CA ALA A 44 7.31 5.77 7.05
C ALA A 44 8.42 4.73 6.73
N LEU A 45 9.50 4.71 7.52
CA LEU A 45 10.61 3.78 7.35
C LEU A 45 10.17 2.33 7.65
N ARG A 46 9.43 2.13 8.75
CA ARG A 46 8.90 0.80 9.10
C ARG A 46 7.90 0.28 8.08
N THR A 47 7.12 1.19 7.50
CA THR A 47 6.14 0.87 6.45
C THR A 47 6.84 0.44 5.17
N ALA A 48 7.85 1.18 4.74
CA ALA A 48 8.69 0.80 3.61
C ALA A 48 9.36 -0.57 3.79
N LEU A 49 9.82 -0.90 5.01
CA LEU A 49 10.45 -2.20 5.29
C LEU A 49 9.50 -3.39 5.06
N TRP A 50 8.27 -3.34 5.59
CA TRP A 50 7.34 -4.45 5.37
C TRP A 50 6.79 -4.46 3.94
N ILE A 51 6.64 -3.30 3.29
CA ILE A 51 6.26 -3.22 1.87
C ILE A 51 7.33 -3.84 0.97
N THR A 52 8.62 -3.72 1.33
CA THR A 52 9.74 -4.35 0.61
C THR A 52 9.57 -5.86 0.51
N MET A 53 8.90 -6.49 1.50
CA MET A 53 8.63 -7.94 1.47
C MET A 53 7.71 -8.35 0.30
N ASN A 54 6.94 -7.43 -0.29
CA ASN A 54 6.15 -7.72 -1.49
C ASN A 54 7.05 -8.07 -2.69
N GLY A 55 8.10 -7.27 -2.91
CA GLY A 55 9.09 -7.54 -3.97
C GLY A 55 9.90 -8.81 -3.68
N VAL A 56 10.24 -9.07 -2.41
CA VAL A 56 10.92 -10.32 -2.00
C VAL A 56 10.02 -11.53 -2.24
N ALA A 57 8.74 -11.44 -1.88
CA ALA A 57 7.76 -12.50 -2.13
C ALA A 57 7.60 -12.78 -3.63
N GLN A 58 7.68 -11.75 -4.48
CA GLN A 58 7.65 -11.91 -5.93
C GLN A 58 8.89 -12.66 -6.47
N ILE A 59 10.09 -12.34 -5.97
CA ILE A 59 11.34 -13.03 -6.34
C ILE A 59 11.29 -14.50 -5.86
N CYS A 60 11.02 -14.72 -4.57
CA CYS A 60 10.95 -16.06 -4.00
C CYS A 60 9.85 -16.90 -4.65
N GLY A 61 8.68 -16.29 -4.92
CA GLY A 61 7.55 -16.96 -5.56
C GLY A 61 7.84 -17.40 -6.99
N SER A 62 8.48 -16.54 -7.79
CA SER A 62 8.88 -16.87 -9.16
C SER A 62 9.96 -17.97 -9.22
N LEU A 63 10.95 -17.91 -8.32
CA LEU A 63 11.99 -18.95 -8.20
C LEU A 63 11.41 -20.30 -7.75
N LEU A 64 10.54 -20.29 -6.74
CA LEU A 64 9.87 -21.50 -6.25
C LEU A 64 9.00 -22.12 -7.34
N MET A 65 8.27 -21.29 -8.10
CA MET A 65 7.45 -21.77 -9.21
C MET A 65 8.30 -22.38 -10.33
N TYR A 66 9.42 -21.76 -10.68
CA TYR A 66 10.37 -22.33 -11.65
C TYR A 66 10.93 -23.68 -11.18
N GLY A 67 11.35 -23.78 -9.91
CA GLY A 67 11.90 -25.01 -9.34
C GLY A 67 10.90 -26.17 -9.31
N ILE A 68 9.65 -25.90 -8.91
CA ILE A 68 8.57 -26.90 -8.91
C ILE A 68 8.20 -27.30 -10.34
N ALA A 69 8.18 -26.33 -11.26
CA ALA A 69 7.75 -26.57 -12.62
C ALA A 69 8.75 -27.38 -13.48
N LYS A 70 10.05 -27.28 -13.17
CA LYS A 70 11.10 -28.10 -13.79
C LYS A 70 11.03 -29.57 -13.39
N ASN A 71 10.35 -29.89 -12.29
CA ASN A 71 10.26 -31.24 -11.76
C ASN A 71 9.10 -32.00 -12.43
N THR A 72 9.42 -32.87 -13.41
CA THR A 72 8.44 -33.62 -14.22
C THR A 72 7.83 -34.83 -13.50
N SER A 73 8.31 -35.16 -12.30
CA SER A 73 7.95 -36.37 -11.53
C SER A 73 6.80 -36.18 -10.52
N LEU A 74 6.16 -35.01 -10.49
CA LEU A 74 5.07 -34.72 -9.56
C LEU A 74 3.72 -35.28 -10.06
N THR A 75 3.07 -36.10 -9.25
CA THR A 75 1.72 -36.64 -9.50
C THR A 75 0.63 -35.55 -9.54
N LEU A 76 0.90 -34.37 -8.97
CA LEU A 76 0.00 -33.22 -8.94
C LEU A 76 0.46 -32.12 -9.89
N ALA A 77 -0.49 -31.39 -10.47
CA ALA A 77 -0.22 -30.23 -11.30
C ALA A 77 0.67 -29.20 -10.55
N PRO A 78 1.71 -28.62 -11.18
CA PRO A 78 2.70 -27.75 -10.51
C PRO A 78 2.09 -26.59 -9.71
N TRP A 79 1.01 -25.99 -10.20
CA TRP A 79 0.32 -24.89 -9.52
C TRP A 79 -0.35 -25.31 -8.20
N ARG A 80 -0.83 -26.57 -8.09
CA ARG A 80 -1.42 -27.10 -6.85
C ARG A 80 -0.33 -27.31 -5.80
N THR A 81 0.81 -27.86 -6.21
CA THR A 81 1.99 -28.06 -5.36
C THR A 81 2.49 -26.73 -4.80
N LEU A 82 2.52 -25.67 -5.62
CA LEU A 82 2.86 -24.33 -5.16
C LEU A 82 1.92 -23.82 -4.04
N PHE A 83 0.60 -23.93 -4.21
CA PHE A 83 -0.36 -23.51 -3.18
C PHE A 83 -0.34 -24.36 -1.90
N LEU A 84 0.16 -25.59 -1.97
CA LEU A 84 0.38 -26.44 -0.80
C LEU A 84 1.63 -25.99 -0.04
N VAL A 85 2.76 -25.84 -0.73
CA VAL A 85 4.04 -25.43 -0.11
C VAL A 85 3.94 -24.02 0.48
N CYS A 86 3.51 -23.04 -0.32
CA CYS A 86 3.33 -21.66 0.17
C CYS A 86 2.31 -21.62 1.31
N GLY A 87 1.21 -22.37 1.18
CA GLY A 87 0.20 -22.50 2.23
C GLY A 87 0.79 -23.01 3.55
N ALA A 88 1.57 -24.10 3.51
CA ALA A 88 2.20 -24.69 4.68
C ALA A 88 3.17 -23.73 5.39
N ILE A 89 3.99 -23.02 4.62
CA ILE A 89 4.91 -22.01 5.15
C ILE A 89 4.13 -20.87 5.80
N THR A 90 3.07 -20.36 5.15
CA THR A 90 2.25 -19.27 5.72
C THR A 90 1.51 -19.70 6.99
N SER A 91 1.00 -20.93 7.06
CA SER A 91 0.35 -21.43 8.27
C SER A 91 1.35 -21.59 9.42
N ALA A 92 2.55 -22.10 9.15
CA ALA A 92 3.59 -22.24 10.16
C ALA A 92 4.03 -20.86 10.67
N ALA A 93 4.24 -19.89 9.78
CA ALA A 93 4.55 -18.51 10.13
C ALA A 93 3.41 -17.85 10.95
N GLY A 94 2.14 -18.11 10.62
CA GLY A 94 1.00 -17.61 11.38
C GLY A 94 0.92 -18.16 12.80
N VAL A 95 1.17 -19.46 12.99
CA VAL A 95 1.24 -20.08 14.33
C VAL A 95 2.40 -19.49 15.14
N MET A 96 3.57 -19.35 14.53
CA MET A 96 4.73 -18.71 15.17
C MET A 96 4.41 -17.26 15.56
N PHE A 97 3.77 -16.50 14.67
CA PHE A 97 3.36 -15.13 14.97
C PHE A 97 2.39 -15.06 16.14
N TYR A 98 1.40 -15.96 16.20
CA TYR A 98 0.45 -16.02 17.32
C TYR A 98 1.13 -16.33 18.67
N LEU A 99 2.12 -17.22 18.68
CA LEU A 99 2.83 -17.60 19.92
C LEU A 99 3.82 -16.55 20.39
N PHE A 100 4.50 -15.86 19.46
CA PHE A 100 5.61 -14.97 19.79
C PHE A 100 5.23 -13.48 19.83
N MET A 101 4.15 -13.05 19.18
CA MET A 101 3.77 -11.63 19.10
C MET A 101 3.11 -11.16 20.40
N PRO A 102 3.73 -10.24 21.17
CA PRO A 102 3.10 -9.64 22.32
C PRO A 102 1.99 -8.67 21.91
N ASN A 103 0.86 -8.67 22.65
CA ASN A 103 -0.31 -7.83 22.37
C ASN A 103 -0.04 -6.32 22.55
N GLY A 104 1.02 -5.95 23.28
CA GLY A 104 1.42 -4.56 23.37
C GLY A 104 2.75 -4.34 24.08
N PRO A 105 3.19 -3.07 24.19
CA PRO A 105 4.45 -2.69 24.81
C PRO A 105 4.61 -3.16 26.27
N LYS A 106 3.49 -3.34 26.99
CA LYS A 106 3.46 -3.82 28.38
C LYS A 106 3.76 -5.33 28.48
N ASP A 107 3.28 -6.10 27.51
CA ASP A 107 3.41 -7.57 27.47
C ASP A 107 4.64 -8.04 26.67
N ALA A 108 5.50 -7.10 26.23
CA ALA A 108 6.72 -7.40 25.49
C ALA A 108 7.65 -8.32 26.29
N TRP A 109 7.68 -9.62 26.00
CA TRP A 109 8.52 -10.59 26.72
C TRP A 109 10.02 -10.35 26.47
N PHE A 110 10.37 -9.66 25.39
CA PHE A 110 11.75 -9.36 25.00
C PHE A 110 12.33 -8.06 25.62
N LEU A 111 11.52 -7.24 26.31
CA LEU A 111 11.96 -5.96 26.90
C LEU A 111 12.12 -6.05 28.41
N THR A 112 13.19 -5.46 28.94
CA THR A 112 13.36 -5.26 30.39
C THR A 112 12.31 -4.27 30.94
N VAL A 113 11.95 -4.38 32.22
CA VAL A 113 10.98 -3.48 32.89
C VAL A 113 11.29 -2.00 32.65
N ARG A 114 12.56 -1.60 32.75
CA ARG A 114 13.01 -0.22 32.45
C ARG A 114 12.78 0.18 31.00
N GLN A 115 13.03 -0.72 30.04
CA GLN A 115 12.83 -0.45 28.62
C GLN A 115 11.33 -0.34 28.27
N LYS A 116 10.47 -1.14 28.92
CA LYS A 116 9.01 -1.03 28.79
C LYS A 116 8.50 0.34 29.24
N GLN A 117 8.98 0.84 30.39
CA GLN A 117 8.62 2.17 30.89
C GLN A 117 9.11 3.29 29.96
N VAL A 118 10.34 3.19 29.46
CA VAL A 118 10.86 4.16 28.48
C VAL A 118 10.02 4.12 27.20
N LEU A 119 9.67 2.94 26.68
CA LEU A 119 8.83 2.81 25.50
C LEU A 119 7.44 3.41 25.73
N SER A 120 6.79 3.13 26.87
CA SER A 120 5.48 3.69 27.18
C SER A 120 5.50 5.22 27.29
N LEU A 121 6.52 5.79 27.94
CA LEU A 121 6.68 7.25 28.03
C LEU A 121 6.97 7.88 26.67
N ARG A 122 7.78 7.21 25.84
CA ARG A 122 8.08 7.65 24.48
C ARG A 122 6.86 7.60 23.56
N MET A 123 5.99 6.60 23.73
CA MET A 123 4.73 6.48 23.01
C MET A 123 3.70 7.47 23.53
N ALA A 124 3.60 7.70 24.84
CA ALA A 124 2.69 8.69 25.43
C ALA A 124 3.01 10.11 24.94
N LYS A 125 4.31 10.47 24.84
CA LYS A 125 4.75 11.77 24.31
C LYS A 125 4.42 11.98 22.82
N ASP A 126 4.33 10.91 22.04
CA ASP A 126 4.00 10.98 20.61
C ASP A 126 2.49 10.81 20.35
N ARG A 127 1.77 10.17 21.29
CA ARG A 127 0.30 10.02 21.32
C ARG A 127 -0.41 11.27 21.83
N GLU A 128 0.12 12.47 21.57
CA GLU A 128 -0.48 13.77 21.88
C GLU A 128 -1.87 14.01 21.22
N GLY A 129 -2.47 13.01 20.56
CA GLY A 129 -3.85 13.02 20.09
C GLY A 129 -4.82 12.08 20.82
N GLY A 130 -4.37 11.28 21.80
CA GLY A 130 -5.21 10.35 22.54
C GLY A 130 -5.78 9.22 21.68
N ASP A 131 -5.27 8.01 21.86
CA ASP A 131 -5.83 6.81 21.23
C ASP A 131 -7.10 6.40 21.99
N LYS A 132 -8.15 7.23 21.96
CA LYS A 132 -9.46 6.88 22.53
C LYS A 132 -10.04 5.77 21.65
N THR A 133 -10.35 4.62 22.24
CA THR A 133 -11.06 3.51 21.57
C THR A 133 -12.54 3.86 21.31
N SER A 134 -12.98 5.09 21.56
CA SER A 134 -14.35 5.53 21.33
C SER A 134 -14.57 5.92 19.87
N PHE A 135 -15.38 5.13 19.18
CA PHE A 135 -15.87 5.44 17.84
C PHE A 135 -16.77 6.67 17.87
N SER A 136 -16.34 7.77 17.24
CA SER A 136 -17.13 9.00 17.16
C SER A 136 -17.91 9.06 15.83
N MET A 137 -19.24 9.00 15.91
CA MET A 137 -20.13 9.15 14.76
C MET A 137 -19.99 10.52 14.08
N THR A 138 -19.60 11.55 14.84
CA THR A 138 -19.32 12.89 14.32
C THR A 138 -18.07 12.89 13.44
N GLN A 139 -17.00 12.20 13.87
CA GLN A 139 -15.79 12.03 13.07
C GLN A 139 -16.06 11.20 11.81
N LEU A 140 -16.96 10.21 11.86
CA LEU A 140 -17.39 9.45 10.68
C LEU A 140 -18.08 10.34 9.64
N LYS A 141 -19.07 11.13 10.06
CA LYS A 141 -19.77 12.05 9.16
C LYS A 141 -18.80 13.07 8.56
N GLU A 142 -17.86 13.57 9.36
CA GLU A 142 -16.82 14.47 8.87
C GLU A 142 -15.93 13.79 7.83
N ALA A 143 -15.47 12.55 8.08
CA ALA A 143 -14.65 11.78 7.16
C ALA A 143 -15.34 11.55 5.81
N ALA A 144 -16.63 11.19 5.85
CA ALA A 144 -17.43 10.86 4.66
C ALA A 144 -17.78 12.09 3.81
N LEU A 145 -17.97 13.25 4.44
CA LEU A 145 -18.28 14.51 3.75
C LEU A 145 -17.02 15.26 3.27
N ASP A 146 -15.83 14.83 3.70
CA ASP A 146 -14.60 15.54 3.37
C ASP A 146 -14.12 15.23 1.95
N ILE A 147 -13.95 16.28 1.15
CA ILE A 147 -13.49 16.15 -0.23
C ILE A 147 -12.11 15.48 -0.32
N LYS A 148 -11.22 15.75 0.64
CA LYS A 148 -9.87 15.14 0.69
C LYS A 148 -9.91 13.63 0.86
N THR A 149 -10.93 13.12 1.57
CA THR A 149 -11.12 11.69 1.77
C THR A 149 -11.52 11.00 0.48
N TRP A 150 -12.33 11.65 -0.36
CA TRP A 150 -12.68 11.13 -1.68
C TRP A 150 -11.48 11.09 -2.62
N PHE A 151 -10.57 12.06 -2.55
CA PHE A 151 -9.27 11.97 -3.25
C PHE A 151 -8.44 10.77 -2.76
N VAL A 152 -8.46 10.46 -1.47
CA VAL A 152 -7.77 9.26 -0.95
C VAL A 152 -8.40 7.97 -1.49
N PHE A 153 -9.73 7.92 -1.59
CA PHE A 153 -10.43 6.79 -2.22
C PHE A 153 -10.00 6.61 -3.68
N TRP A 154 -10.00 7.70 -4.46
CA TRP A 154 -9.60 7.69 -5.87
C TRP A 154 -8.12 7.38 -6.07
N PHE A 155 -7.21 7.84 -5.20
CA PHE A 155 -5.83 7.37 -5.16
C PHE A 155 -5.74 5.85 -5.04
N GLY A 156 -6.56 5.23 -4.19
CA GLY A 156 -6.63 3.78 -4.04
C GLY A 156 -7.09 3.08 -5.32
N VAL A 157 -8.14 3.59 -5.97
CA VAL A 157 -8.66 3.03 -7.24
C VAL A 157 -7.65 3.21 -8.37
N LEU A 158 -7.13 4.42 -8.55
CA LEU A 158 -6.25 4.81 -9.65
C LEU A 158 -4.81 4.35 -9.48
N VAL A 159 -4.40 3.75 -8.36
CA VAL A 159 -3.07 3.12 -8.26
C VAL A 159 -3.14 1.60 -8.48
N THR A 160 -4.30 0.99 -8.22
CA THR A 160 -4.51 -0.46 -8.41
C THR A 160 -5.21 -0.83 -9.69
N MET A 161 -5.91 0.09 -10.35
CA MET A 161 -6.49 -0.21 -11.66
C MET A 161 -5.42 -0.64 -12.68
N GLN A 162 -4.15 -0.31 -12.40
CA GLN A 162 -2.95 -0.76 -13.09
C GLN A 162 -2.42 -2.12 -12.59
N SER A 163 -2.57 -2.44 -11.31
CA SER A 163 -1.96 -3.60 -10.64
C SER A 163 -3.05 -4.56 -10.14
N PRO A 164 -3.27 -5.73 -10.77
CA PRO A 164 -2.33 -6.86 -10.72
C PRO A 164 -2.18 -7.68 -12.04
N VAL A 165 -2.85 -7.30 -13.12
CA VAL A 165 -2.89 -8.09 -14.38
C VAL A 165 -1.67 -7.82 -15.27
N LEU A 166 -1.09 -6.62 -15.19
CA LEU A 166 0.14 -6.25 -15.90
C LEU A 166 1.34 -7.13 -15.51
N THR A 167 1.46 -7.55 -14.25
CA THR A 167 2.64 -8.28 -13.79
C THR A 167 2.49 -9.79 -13.96
N PHE A 168 1.37 -10.36 -13.50
CA PHE A 168 1.20 -11.82 -13.48
C PHE A 168 0.70 -12.39 -14.80
N GLN A 169 -0.18 -11.68 -15.48
CA GLN A 169 -0.87 -12.18 -16.66
C GLN A 169 -0.22 -11.66 -17.94
N PHE A 170 0.32 -10.45 -17.94
CA PHE A 170 1.04 -9.92 -19.11
C PHE A 170 2.41 -10.58 -19.32
N ALA A 171 3.20 -10.74 -18.25
CA ALA A 171 4.47 -11.43 -18.37
C ALA A 171 4.28 -12.91 -18.76
N SER A 172 3.29 -13.60 -18.19
CA SER A 172 3.02 -14.98 -18.58
C SER A 172 2.33 -15.10 -19.96
N LEU A 173 1.35 -14.27 -20.32
CA LEU A 173 0.60 -14.42 -21.58
C LEU A 173 1.30 -13.79 -22.79
N VAL A 174 1.98 -12.65 -22.64
CA VAL A 174 2.63 -11.99 -23.79
C VAL A 174 3.97 -12.64 -24.09
N ILE A 175 4.75 -13.04 -23.09
CA ILE A 175 6.03 -13.73 -23.33
C ILE A 175 5.80 -15.15 -23.90
N ASN A 176 4.70 -15.82 -23.52
CA ASN A 176 4.27 -17.06 -24.19
C ASN A 176 3.95 -16.88 -25.68
N ASN A 177 3.49 -15.71 -26.11
CA ASN A 177 3.27 -15.43 -27.54
C ASN A 177 4.60 -15.16 -28.29
N ILE A 178 5.69 -14.87 -27.58
CA ILE A 178 7.03 -14.64 -28.16
C ILE A 178 7.79 -15.97 -28.39
N GLY A 179 7.20 -17.11 -28.02
CA GLY A 179 7.78 -18.44 -28.26
C GLY A 179 8.84 -18.86 -27.23
N TYR A 180 8.98 -18.11 -26.13
CA TYR A 180 9.78 -18.55 -24.99
C TYR A 180 9.03 -19.62 -24.19
N ASP A 181 9.78 -20.54 -23.59
CA ASP A 181 9.20 -21.62 -22.79
C ASP A 181 8.46 -21.04 -21.56
N LYS A 182 7.27 -21.58 -21.27
CA LYS A 182 6.37 -21.12 -20.20
C LYS A 182 7.08 -20.96 -18.86
N TYR A 183 8.05 -21.82 -18.59
CA TYR A 183 8.77 -21.87 -17.33
C TYR A 183 9.89 -20.84 -17.26
N GLU A 184 10.60 -20.59 -18.36
CA GLU A 184 11.62 -19.53 -18.43
C GLU A 184 10.97 -18.13 -18.34
N THR A 185 9.77 -17.95 -18.90
CA THR A 185 9.04 -16.67 -18.79
C THR A 185 8.74 -16.28 -17.35
N MET A 186 8.48 -17.26 -16.47
CA MET A 186 8.25 -17.03 -15.04
C MET A 186 9.55 -16.61 -14.34
N LEU A 187 10.68 -17.17 -14.73
CA LEU A 187 11.99 -16.77 -14.19
C LEU A 187 12.32 -15.31 -14.54
N TYR A 188 11.96 -14.86 -15.75
CA TYR A 188 12.13 -13.46 -16.17
C TYR A 188 11.24 -12.46 -15.42
N THR A 189 10.30 -12.93 -14.58
CA THR A 189 9.54 -12.07 -13.66
C THR A 189 10.25 -11.83 -12.33
N ALA A 190 11.28 -12.61 -11.99
CA ALA A 190 12.01 -12.41 -10.73
C ALA A 190 12.72 -11.02 -10.68
N PRO A 191 13.41 -10.57 -11.74
CA PRO A 191 14.08 -9.27 -11.72
C PRO A 191 13.13 -8.08 -11.51
N SER A 192 11.86 -8.17 -11.90
CA SER A 192 10.91 -7.06 -11.67
C SER A 192 10.64 -6.82 -10.19
N GLY A 193 10.70 -7.86 -9.35
CA GLY A 193 10.64 -7.71 -7.90
C GLY A 193 11.85 -6.93 -7.35
N ALA A 194 13.05 -7.16 -7.90
CA ALA A 194 14.25 -6.42 -7.49
C ALA A 194 14.18 -4.94 -7.92
N VAL A 195 13.70 -4.66 -9.13
CA VAL A 195 13.47 -3.29 -9.62
C VAL A 195 12.43 -2.58 -8.73
N GLN A 196 11.37 -3.28 -8.33
CA GLN A 196 10.35 -2.74 -7.44
C GLN A 196 10.93 -2.36 -6.06
N ILE A 197 11.80 -3.21 -5.49
CA ILE A 197 12.52 -2.92 -4.24
C ILE A 197 13.41 -1.68 -4.40
N GLY A 198 14.20 -1.63 -5.48
CA GLY A 198 15.07 -0.49 -5.76
C GLY A 198 14.30 0.83 -5.87
N MET A 199 13.22 0.85 -6.65
CA MET A 199 12.37 2.03 -6.82
C MET A 199 11.66 2.44 -5.53
N LEU A 200 11.25 1.49 -4.69
CA LEU A 200 10.67 1.77 -3.38
C LEU A 200 11.66 2.54 -2.51
N TRP A 201 12.90 2.07 -2.40
CA TRP A 201 13.93 2.73 -1.58
C TRP A 201 14.36 4.08 -2.15
N ILE A 202 14.39 4.24 -3.48
CA ILE A 202 14.59 5.56 -4.11
C ILE A 202 13.47 6.53 -3.72
N GLY A 203 12.20 6.08 -3.76
CA GLY A 203 11.06 6.89 -3.34
C GLY A 203 11.12 7.28 -1.86
N VAL A 204 11.50 6.34 -0.99
CA VAL A 204 11.68 6.59 0.46
C VAL A 204 12.82 7.57 0.71
N CYS A 205 13.96 7.41 0.04
CA CYS A 205 15.09 8.33 0.13
C CYS A 205 14.71 9.74 -0.35
N GLY A 206 13.97 9.85 -1.45
CA GLY A 206 13.41 11.11 -1.94
C GLY A 206 12.51 11.80 -0.91
N CYS A 207 11.65 11.04 -0.23
CA CYS A 207 10.80 11.57 0.85
C CYS A 207 11.59 11.99 2.10
N MET A 208 12.74 11.37 2.38
CA MET A 208 13.65 11.77 3.46
C MET A 208 14.43 13.05 3.12
N LEU A 209 14.87 13.19 1.87
CA LEU A 209 15.59 14.38 1.39
C LEU A 209 14.66 15.60 1.27
N PHE A 210 13.40 15.39 0.86
CA PHE A 210 12.41 16.45 0.68
C PHE A 210 11.17 16.25 1.57
N PRO A 211 11.30 16.35 2.90
CA PRO A 211 10.21 16.05 3.83
C PRO A 211 9.00 16.97 3.68
N ARG A 212 9.16 18.16 3.09
CA ARG A 212 8.11 19.18 2.90
C ARG A 212 7.40 19.13 1.54
N ASN A 213 7.85 18.28 0.62
CA ASN A 213 7.38 18.21 -0.76
C ASN A 213 7.15 16.74 -1.21
N ARG A 214 6.54 15.93 -0.34
CA ARG A 214 6.35 14.50 -0.58
C ARG A 214 5.48 14.23 -1.82
N THR A 215 4.53 15.12 -2.15
CA THR A 215 3.76 14.96 -3.40
C THR A 215 4.61 15.17 -4.65
N LEU A 216 5.68 15.98 -4.62
CA LEU A 216 6.60 16.09 -5.77
C LEU A 216 7.35 14.78 -6.01
N VAL A 217 7.76 14.12 -4.93
CA VAL A 217 8.41 12.81 -5.02
C VAL A 217 7.45 11.79 -5.63
N ALA A 218 6.17 11.80 -5.23
CA ALA A 218 5.15 10.95 -5.83
C ALA A 218 4.96 11.24 -7.34
N LEU A 219 4.91 12.52 -7.74
CA LEU A 219 4.77 12.92 -9.15
C LEU A 219 5.96 12.47 -10.01
N VAL A 220 7.18 12.59 -9.49
CA VAL A 220 8.39 12.14 -10.20
C VAL A 220 8.40 10.62 -10.37
N LEU A 221 7.93 9.90 -9.35
CA LEU A 221 7.93 8.44 -9.32
C LEU A 221 6.86 7.80 -10.23
N ILE A 222 5.92 8.59 -10.76
CA ILE A 222 4.95 8.17 -11.77
C ILE A 222 5.58 8.03 -13.17
N PHE A 223 6.62 8.81 -13.48
CA PHE A 223 7.21 8.80 -14.83
C PHE A 223 7.81 7.45 -15.22
N PRO A 224 8.59 6.74 -14.37
CA PRO A 224 9.12 5.43 -14.73
C PRO A 224 8.03 4.41 -15.13
N PRO A 225 6.99 4.12 -14.32
CA PRO A 225 5.99 3.16 -14.72
C PRO A 225 5.11 3.64 -15.90
N LEU A 226 4.90 4.95 -16.06
CA LEU A 226 4.25 5.50 -17.26
C LEU A 226 5.08 5.22 -18.52
N ALA A 227 6.39 5.49 -18.48
CA ALA A 227 7.31 5.18 -19.57
C ALA A 227 7.32 3.68 -19.90
N GLY A 228 7.30 2.82 -18.88
CA GLY A 228 7.16 1.36 -19.06
C GLY A 228 5.89 0.97 -19.82
N ASN A 229 4.75 1.56 -19.49
CA ASN A 229 3.48 1.30 -20.19
C ASN A 229 3.48 1.82 -21.63
N VAL A 230 4.08 2.99 -21.89
CA VAL A 230 4.22 3.53 -23.26
C VAL A 230 5.15 2.66 -24.11
N LEU A 231 6.25 2.18 -23.54
CA LEU A 231 7.16 1.25 -24.19
C LEU A 231 6.44 -0.06 -24.55
N LEU A 232 5.65 -0.62 -23.63
CA LEU A 232 4.83 -1.81 -23.89
C LEU A 232 3.82 -1.57 -25.04
N MET A 233 3.28 -0.36 -25.17
CA MET A 233 2.36 -0.01 -26.26
C MET A 233 3.07 0.05 -27.62
N LYS A 234 4.24 0.71 -27.68
CA LYS A 234 4.93 1.04 -28.95
C LYS A 234 5.86 -0.05 -29.46
N LEU A 235 6.44 -0.86 -28.58
CA LEU A 235 7.53 -1.77 -28.95
C LEU A 235 7.02 -3.04 -29.63
N SER A 236 7.47 -3.38 -30.85
CA SER A 236 7.02 -4.58 -31.56
C SER A 236 7.27 -5.86 -30.75
N THR A 237 6.40 -6.86 -30.94
CA THR A 237 6.49 -8.17 -30.27
C THR A 237 7.80 -8.93 -30.57
N ASP A 238 8.51 -8.55 -31.62
CA ASP A 238 9.76 -9.20 -32.06
C ASP A 238 10.98 -8.78 -31.24
N SER A 239 10.85 -7.76 -30.41
CA SER A 239 11.95 -7.19 -29.59
C SER A 239 12.29 -7.98 -28.32
N GLY A 240 11.65 -9.13 -28.08
CA GLY A 240 11.94 -10.08 -26.98
C GLY A 240 12.29 -9.44 -25.64
N TRP A 241 13.58 -9.25 -25.39
CA TRP A 241 14.14 -8.61 -24.19
C TRP A 241 13.66 -7.19 -23.93
N GLY A 242 13.42 -6.38 -24.96
CA GLY A 242 12.92 -5.02 -24.80
C GLY A 242 11.53 -4.98 -24.15
N MET A 243 10.69 -5.96 -24.46
CA MET A 243 9.36 -6.08 -23.87
C MET A 243 9.42 -6.55 -22.41
N ILE A 244 10.38 -7.43 -22.10
CA ILE A 244 10.65 -7.90 -20.73
C ILE A 244 11.13 -6.72 -19.87
N ALA A 245 12.11 -5.93 -20.34
CA ALA A 245 12.59 -4.75 -19.63
C ALA A 245 11.49 -3.69 -19.43
N ALA A 246 10.65 -3.46 -20.44
CA ALA A 246 9.50 -2.56 -20.32
C ALA A 246 8.50 -3.04 -19.26
N SER A 247 8.29 -4.36 -19.15
CA SER A 247 7.44 -4.95 -18.10
C SER A 247 8.01 -4.73 -16.69
N TRP A 248 9.34 -4.79 -16.52
CA TRP A 248 9.99 -4.52 -15.23
C TRP A 248 9.80 -3.07 -14.79
N ILE A 249 10.00 -2.14 -15.71
CA ILE A 249 9.80 -0.71 -15.45
C ILE A 249 8.32 -0.41 -15.15
N SER A 250 7.39 -1.03 -15.89
CA SER A 250 5.95 -0.91 -15.62
C SER A 250 5.52 -1.50 -14.26
N SER A 251 6.32 -2.38 -13.66
CA SER A 251 6.01 -3.06 -12.40
C SER A 251 6.32 -2.20 -11.15
N CYS A 252 6.82 -0.97 -11.33
CA CYS A 252 7.27 -0.07 -10.26
C CYS A 252 6.13 0.67 -9.52
N ILE A 253 4.96 0.06 -9.39
CA ILE A 253 3.75 0.68 -8.79
C ILE A 253 3.86 0.81 -7.27
N THR A 254 4.48 -0.16 -6.62
CA THR A 254 4.60 -0.25 -5.15
C THR A 254 5.26 0.99 -4.53
N ALA A 255 6.18 1.61 -5.26
CA ALA A 255 6.87 2.81 -4.82
C ALA A 255 5.91 4.01 -4.70
N VAL A 256 5.07 4.25 -5.72
CA VAL A 256 4.03 5.29 -5.71
C VAL A 256 2.98 4.99 -4.65
N TRP A 257 2.51 3.74 -4.57
CA TRP A 257 1.53 3.30 -3.57
C TRP A 257 1.97 3.58 -2.14
N SER A 258 3.24 3.30 -1.81
CA SER A 258 3.79 3.53 -0.47
C SER A 258 3.77 5.01 -0.06
N ILE A 259 4.05 5.93 -1.00
CA ILE A 259 4.05 7.37 -0.74
C ILE A 259 2.61 7.88 -0.58
N LEU A 260 1.66 7.41 -1.39
CA LEU A 260 0.25 7.78 -1.26
C LEU A 260 -0.34 7.33 0.08
N LEU A 261 0.00 6.12 0.52
CA LEU A 261 -0.41 5.61 1.84
C LEU A 261 0.20 6.46 2.97
N SER A 262 1.49 6.82 2.86
CA SER A 262 2.15 7.69 3.83
C SER A 262 1.57 9.11 3.85
N LEU A 263 1.20 9.66 2.69
CA LEU A 263 0.60 10.99 2.56
C LEU A 263 -0.77 11.02 3.24
N THR A 264 -1.58 9.99 2.99
CA THR A 264 -2.89 9.77 3.61
C THR A 264 -2.77 9.73 5.13
N ALA A 265 -1.81 8.94 5.65
CA ALA A 265 -1.58 8.83 7.08
C ALA A 265 -1.14 10.14 7.74
N SER A 266 -0.45 11.02 7.01
CA SER A 266 0.03 12.32 7.53
C SER A 266 -0.98 13.47 7.41
N ASN A 267 -1.97 13.35 6.52
CA ASN A 267 -2.92 14.43 6.23
C ASN A 267 -4.27 14.29 6.94
N VAL A 268 -4.42 13.28 7.80
CA VAL A 268 -5.65 13.03 8.55
C VAL A 268 -5.32 12.98 10.03
N LYS A 269 -6.04 13.79 10.82
CA LYS A 269 -5.96 13.82 12.28
C LYS A 269 -7.32 13.42 12.87
N GLY A 270 -7.28 12.79 14.04
CA GLY A 270 -8.44 12.19 14.72
C GLY A 270 -8.47 10.67 14.56
N ASN A 271 -8.69 9.95 15.66
CA ASN A 271 -8.52 8.49 15.68
C ASN A 271 -9.52 7.78 14.74
N THR A 272 -10.81 8.09 14.89
CA THR A 272 -11.87 7.48 14.08
C THR A 272 -11.76 7.93 12.61
N LYS A 273 -11.47 9.22 12.36
CA LYS A 273 -11.30 9.76 11.01
C LYS A 273 -10.15 9.08 10.26
N ARG A 274 -8.98 8.92 10.89
CA ARG A 274 -7.80 8.27 10.28
C ARG A 274 -8.08 6.82 9.90
N ALA A 275 -8.76 6.06 10.77
CA ALA A 275 -9.15 4.68 10.49
C ALA A 275 -10.09 4.59 9.27
N ILE A 276 -11.09 5.47 9.19
CA ILE A 276 -12.07 5.50 8.09
C ILE A 276 -11.43 5.90 6.76
N VAL A 277 -10.56 6.92 6.77
CA VAL A 277 -9.88 7.37 5.54
C VAL A 277 -8.95 6.27 5.00
N ASN A 278 -8.22 5.57 5.88
CA ASN A 278 -7.43 4.41 5.49
C ASN A 278 -8.31 3.26 4.97
N ALA A 279 -9.46 3.00 5.60
CA ALA A 279 -10.40 1.99 5.12
C ALA A 279 -10.91 2.35 3.71
N MET A 280 -11.24 3.62 3.44
CA MET A 280 -11.63 4.07 2.11
C MET A 280 -10.54 3.88 1.07
N PHE A 281 -9.27 4.14 1.41
CA PHE A 281 -8.15 3.84 0.53
C PHE A 281 -8.11 2.35 0.14
N PHE A 282 -8.30 1.44 1.11
CA PHE A 282 -8.32 0.00 0.84
C PHE A 282 -9.59 -0.47 0.10
N VAL A 283 -10.73 0.16 0.32
CA VAL A 283 -11.95 -0.12 -0.47
C VAL A 283 -11.72 0.29 -1.94
N GLY A 284 -11.13 1.46 -2.17
CA GLY A 284 -10.74 1.91 -3.51
C GLY A 284 -9.72 0.96 -4.15
N TYR A 285 -8.70 0.54 -3.38
CA TYR A 285 -7.71 -0.46 -3.78
C TYR A 285 -8.40 -1.74 -4.28
N CYS A 286 -9.35 -2.28 -3.52
CA CYS A 286 -10.11 -3.48 -3.88
C CYS A 286 -10.99 -3.28 -5.11
N ALA A 287 -11.67 -2.13 -5.23
CA ALA A 287 -12.49 -1.80 -6.39
C ALA A 287 -11.65 -1.75 -7.68
N GLY A 288 -10.48 -1.10 -7.64
CA GLY A 288 -9.54 -1.09 -8.76
C GLY A 288 -9.03 -2.49 -9.13
N CYS A 289 -8.74 -3.33 -8.15
CA CYS A 289 -8.34 -4.73 -8.39
C CYS A 289 -9.44 -5.58 -9.03
N ILE A 290 -10.72 -5.34 -8.72
CA ILE A 290 -11.86 -6.05 -9.32
C ILE A 290 -12.11 -5.56 -10.75
N GLY A 291 -12.00 -4.25 -10.98
CA GLY A 291 -12.20 -3.63 -12.29
C GLY A 291 -11.08 -3.93 -13.28
N ALA A 292 -9.82 -3.98 -12.81
CA ALA A 292 -8.65 -4.11 -13.68
C ALA A 292 -8.74 -5.33 -14.63
N PRO A 293 -8.94 -6.59 -14.17
CA PRO A 293 -8.96 -7.77 -15.04
C PRO A 293 -10.04 -7.75 -16.13
N GLN A 294 -11.17 -7.09 -15.89
CA GLN A 294 -12.28 -7.06 -16.84
C GLN A 294 -11.92 -6.30 -18.12
N LEU A 295 -10.98 -5.36 -18.04
CA LEU A 295 -10.53 -4.52 -19.14
C LEU A 295 -9.49 -5.22 -20.05
N TRP A 296 -8.95 -6.37 -19.62
CA TRP A 296 -7.90 -7.14 -20.30
C TRP A 296 -8.47 -8.29 -21.16
N THR A 297 -9.46 -8.01 -22.01
CA THR A 297 -10.22 -9.06 -22.72
C THR A 297 -9.67 -9.45 -24.10
N LYS A 298 -9.11 -8.50 -24.88
CA LYS A 298 -8.77 -8.71 -26.30
C LYS A 298 -7.30 -9.07 -26.53
N LYS A 299 -7.02 -10.34 -26.84
CA LYS A 299 -5.72 -10.85 -27.34
C LYS A 299 -5.39 -10.30 -28.74
N PRO A 300 -4.12 -10.27 -29.20
CA PRO A 300 -2.88 -10.70 -28.54
C PRO A 300 -2.09 -9.55 -27.88
N ARG A 301 -2.33 -8.31 -28.29
CA ARG A 301 -1.62 -7.11 -27.83
C ARG A 301 -2.26 -6.48 -26.59
N TYR A 302 -3.48 -6.90 -26.23
CA TYR A 302 -4.22 -6.37 -25.08
C TYR A 302 -4.25 -4.84 -25.03
N PHE A 303 -4.42 -4.24 -26.21
CA PHE A 303 -4.34 -2.80 -26.44
C PHE A 303 -5.20 -1.99 -25.47
N ASN A 304 -6.43 -2.44 -25.25
CA ASN A 304 -7.38 -1.77 -24.35
C ASN A 304 -6.86 -1.69 -22.92
N GLY A 305 -6.21 -2.74 -22.40
CA GLY A 305 -5.70 -2.72 -21.04
C GLY A 305 -4.46 -1.84 -20.88
N VAL A 306 -3.57 -1.82 -21.88
CA VAL A 306 -2.39 -0.92 -21.87
C VAL A 306 -2.84 0.54 -21.97
N VAL A 307 -3.83 0.84 -22.81
CA VAL A 307 -4.43 2.18 -22.91
C VAL A 307 -5.06 2.59 -21.59
N THR A 308 -5.86 1.71 -20.97
CA THR A 308 -6.42 1.97 -19.64
C THR A 308 -5.32 2.27 -18.63
N ALA A 309 -4.23 1.50 -18.60
CA ALA A 309 -3.12 1.72 -17.67
C ALA A 309 -2.46 3.10 -17.87
N ILE A 310 -2.27 3.54 -19.11
CA ILE A 310 -1.72 4.88 -19.42
C ILE A 310 -2.70 5.96 -18.96
N VAL A 311 -3.99 5.80 -19.28
CA VAL A 311 -5.03 6.78 -18.89
C VAL A 311 -5.11 6.90 -17.37
N THR A 312 -5.08 5.79 -16.64
CA THR A 312 -5.16 5.80 -15.18
C THR A 312 -3.91 6.40 -14.54
N TRP A 313 -2.71 6.22 -15.13
CA TRP A 313 -1.51 6.96 -14.69
C TRP A 313 -1.62 8.47 -14.90
N CYS A 314 -2.15 8.90 -16.06
CA CYS A 314 -2.38 10.32 -16.32
C CYS A 314 -3.42 10.90 -15.37
N LEU A 315 -4.51 10.17 -15.10
CA LEU A 315 -5.53 10.58 -14.13
C LEU A 315 -4.95 10.65 -12.71
N LEU A 316 -4.13 9.68 -12.30
CA LEU A 316 -3.46 9.70 -11.00
C LEU A 316 -2.51 10.92 -10.88
N PHE A 317 -1.79 11.26 -11.95
CA PHE A 317 -0.94 12.46 -11.98
C PHE A 317 -1.77 13.73 -11.76
N VAL A 318 -2.86 13.89 -12.51
CA VAL A 318 -3.79 15.03 -12.35
C VAL A 318 -4.36 15.08 -10.94
N GLU A 319 -4.76 13.93 -10.40
CA GLU A 319 -5.32 13.83 -9.07
C GLU A 319 -4.33 14.26 -7.97
N ILE A 320 -3.08 13.82 -8.05
CA ILE A 320 -2.04 14.23 -7.09
C ILE A 320 -1.77 15.74 -7.19
N VAL A 321 -1.78 16.31 -8.39
CA VAL A 321 -1.63 17.76 -8.58
C VAL A 321 -2.81 18.53 -7.96
N LEU A 322 -4.04 18.06 -8.17
CA LEU A 322 -5.24 18.67 -7.56
C LEU A 322 -5.21 18.56 -6.04
N TYR A 323 -4.84 17.40 -5.51
CA TYR A 323 -4.69 17.18 -4.07
C TYR A 323 -3.62 18.10 -3.48
N ARG A 324 -2.46 18.23 -4.14
CA ARG A 324 -1.39 19.16 -3.77
C ARG A 324 -1.90 20.60 -3.72
N TYR A 325 -2.64 21.03 -4.75
CA TYR A 325 -3.23 22.38 -4.80
C TYR A 325 -4.22 22.61 -3.66
N LEU A 326 -5.10 21.64 -3.37
CA LEU A 326 -6.06 21.74 -2.27
C LEU A 326 -5.35 21.83 -0.90
N CYS A 327 -4.31 21.03 -0.65
CA CYS A 327 -3.54 21.11 0.57
C CYS A 327 -2.75 22.44 0.68
N ALA A 328 -2.18 22.92 -0.43
CA ALA A 328 -1.50 24.21 -0.47
C ALA A 328 -2.46 25.38 -0.21
N ARG A 329 -3.65 25.36 -0.83
CA ARG A 329 -4.70 26.37 -0.63
C ARG A 329 -5.15 26.41 0.83
N ASP A 330 -5.40 25.26 1.44
CA ASP A 330 -5.87 25.20 2.82
C ASP A 330 -4.76 25.61 3.81
N ASN A 331 -3.50 25.24 3.53
CA ASN A 331 -2.36 25.74 4.30
C ASN A 331 -2.19 27.26 4.17
N SER A 332 -2.40 27.82 2.97
CA SER A 332 -2.33 29.27 2.74
C SER A 332 -3.44 30.04 3.46
N ARG A 333 -4.68 29.51 3.45
CA ARG A 333 -5.81 30.08 4.20
C ARG A 333 -5.52 30.09 5.70
N ARG A 334 -5.10 28.95 6.25
CA ARG A 334 -4.71 28.84 7.66
C ARG A 334 -3.51 29.72 8.02
N ASN A 335 -2.58 29.99 7.09
CA ASN A 335 -1.50 30.96 7.31
C ASN A 335 -2.03 32.40 7.39
N ALA A 336 -2.99 32.76 6.52
CA ALA A 336 -3.64 34.07 6.54
C ALA A 336 -4.40 34.30 7.84
N ASP A 337 -5.19 33.32 8.29
CA ASP A 337 -5.95 33.38 9.56
C ASP A 337 -5.04 33.56 10.79
N LEU A 338 -3.82 32.98 10.74
CA LEU A 338 -2.80 33.12 11.78
C LEU A 338 -2.11 34.50 11.75
N SER A 339 -1.87 35.05 10.57
CA SER A 339 -1.32 36.41 10.43
C SER A 339 -2.33 37.51 10.80
N GLU A 340 -3.63 37.24 10.68
CA GLU A 340 -4.71 38.14 11.13
C GLU A 340 -5.00 38.06 12.65
N GLY A 341 -4.21 37.29 13.42
CA GLY A 341 -4.28 37.29 14.88
C GLY A 341 -5.49 36.57 15.50
N GLN A 342 -6.30 35.86 14.71
CA GLN A 342 -7.51 35.17 15.20
C GLN A 342 -7.22 33.85 15.96
N SER A 343 -5.96 33.49 16.17
CA SER A 343 -5.53 32.19 16.68
C SER A 343 -4.62 32.23 17.92
N THR A 344 -4.57 33.36 18.64
CA THR A 344 -3.75 33.45 19.87
C THR A 344 -4.43 32.79 21.09
N GLN A 345 -5.73 32.45 21.04
CA GLN A 345 -6.44 31.88 22.20
C GLN A 345 -6.45 30.34 22.32
N GLN A 346 -5.94 29.59 21.35
CA GLN A 346 -5.87 28.11 21.44
C GLN A 346 -4.45 27.53 21.49
N ALA A 347 -3.41 28.36 21.36
CA ALA A 347 -2.02 27.89 21.33
C ALA A 347 -1.44 27.54 22.72
N HIS A 348 -2.14 27.85 23.82
CA HIS A 348 -1.73 27.60 25.21
C HIS A 348 -2.91 27.09 26.06
N GLY A 349 -3.72 26.18 25.53
CA GLY A 349 -4.54 25.32 26.39
C GLY A 349 -3.64 24.23 26.94
N GLU A 350 -3.49 24.14 28.26
CA GLU A 350 -2.87 22.98 28.91
C GLU A 350 -3.37 21.68 28.26
N ILE A 351 -2.43 20.79 27.91
CA ILE A 351 -2.74 19.42 27.53
C ILE A 351 -3.34 18.77 28.78
N ILE A 352 -4.66 18.86 28.96
CA ILE A 352 -5.36 18.18 30.04
C ILE A 352 -5.22 16.69 29.76
N LEU A 353 -4.41 16.02 30.58
CA LEU A 353 -4.17 14.59 30.50
C LEU A 353 -5.28 13.88 31.27
N ASP A 354 -5.98 12.98 30.60
CA ASP A 354 -6.96 12.09 31.23
C ASP A 354 -6.25 11.13 32.21
N ALA A 355 -6.98 10.41 33.07
CA ALA A 355 -6.39 9.52 34.10
C ALA A 355 -5.46 8.41 33.54
N GLY A 356 -5.48 8.20 32.21
CA GLY A 356 -4.59 7.31 31.45
C GLY A 356 -3.39 7.98 30.76
N GLY A 357 -3.16 9.28 30.95
CA GLY A 357 -2.01 10.02 30.38
C GLY A 357 -2.15 10.40 28.90
N ALA A 358 -3.37 10.45 28.37
CA ALA A 358 -3.68 10.89 27.01
C ALA A 358 -4.32 12.30 27.02
N PRO A 359 -4.02 13.18 26.06
CA PRO A 359 -4.73 14.46 25.89
C PRO A 359 -6.23 14.24 25.76
N ASP A 360 -7.00 15.06 26.47
CA ASP A 360 -8.45 14.90 26.57
C ASP A 360 -9.20 15.23 25.25
N SER A 361 -8.58 15.99 24.34
CA SER A 361 -9.23 16.45 23.10
C SER A 361 -8.81 15.66 21.85
N ASP A 362 -9.63 14.70 21.40
CA ASP A 362 -9.51 14.03 20.09
C ASP A 362 -10.06 14.94 18.96
N LEU A 363 -9.34 16.02 18.68
CA LEU A 363 -9.69 17.01 17.65
C LEU A 363 -9.34 16.49 16.25
N THR A 364 -10.27 16.63 15.30
CA THR A 364 -10.04 16.32 13.88
C THR A 364 -9.16 17.37 13.20
N ASP A 365 -8.60 17.06 12.02
CA ASP A 365 -7.79 18.00 11.23
C ASP A 365 -8.53 19.28 10.82
N LYS A 366 -9.87 19.27 10.77
CA LYS A 366 -10.68 20.49 10.58
C LYS A 366 -10.89 21.29 11.86
N GLN A 367 -10.93 20.63 13.01
CA GLN A 367 -11.11 21.26 14.31
C GLN A 367 -9.79 21.83 14.85
N ASP A 368 -8.66 21.19 14.52
CA ASP A 368 -7.34 21.71 14.84
C ASP A 368 -6.86 22.71 13.78
N LYS A 369 -6.95 24.00 14.12
CA LYS A 369 -6.49 25.11 13.28
C LYS A 369 -4.95 25.21 13.19
N ALA A 370 -4.21 24.61 14.12
CA ALA A 370 -2.75 24.59 14.11
C ALA A 370 -2.20 23.48 13.19
N PHE A 371 -3.01 22.47 12.86
CA PHE A 371 -2.63 21.38 11.97
C PHE A 371 -2.29 21.87 10.56
N ARG A 372 -1.19 21.33 10.00
CA ARG A 372 -0.70 21.63 8.65
C ARG A 372 -0.69 20.37 7.80
N TYR A 373 -1.27 20.48 6.60
CA TYR A 373 -1.23 19.39 5.64
C TYR A 373 0.17 19.24 5.06
N SER A 374 0.67 18.02 5.00
CA SER A 374 1.85 17.66 4.23
C SER A 374 1.58 17.85 2.74
N ILE A 375 2.44 18.63 2.11
CA ILE A 375 2.48 18.86 0.66
C ILE A 375 3.57 17.97 0.07
#